data_AF-A0A7X5DI21-F1
#
_entry.id   AF-A0A7X5DI21-F1
#
_cell.length_a   1.000
_cell.length_b   1.000
_cell.length_c   1.000
_cell.angle_alpha   90.00
_cell.angle_beta   90.00
_cell.angle_gamma   90.00
#
_symmetry.space_group_name_H-M   'P 1'
#
loop_
_entity.id
_entity.type
_entity.pdbx_description
1 polymer ?
#
loop_
_entity_poly.entity_id
_entity_poly.type
_entity_poly.pdbx_seq_one_letter_code
_entity_poly.pdbx_strand_id
1 'polypeptide(L)' 'METAAIILAAGAGTRMKSKKPKVVHEVLGRPLVRWVVEAAKAAGADRIV' A
#
# COMPACT_ATOMS: atom_id res chain seq x y z
N MET A 1 17.58 -0.85 -16.51
CA MET A 1 17.28 -2.08 -15.74
C MET A 1 15.84 -1.95 -15.30
N GLU A 2 15.03 -2.98 -15.47
CA GLU A 2 13.64 -2.96 -14.99
C GLU A 2 13.62 -3.18 -13.47
N THR A 3 12.88 -2.35 -12.73
CA THR A 3 12.80 -2.38 -11.27
C THR A 3 11.36 -2.65 -10.83
N ALA A 4 11.17 -3.71 -10.03
CA ALA A 4 9.87 -4.03 -9.45
C ALA A 4 9.84 -3.72 -7.94
N ALA A 5 8.70 -3.21 -7.46
CA ALA A 5 8.42 -3.02 -6.04
C ALA A 5 7.38 -4.04 -5.57
N ILE A 6 7.70 -4.76 -4.49
CA ILE A 6 6.77 -5.70 -3.84
C ILE A 6 6.22 -5.04 -2.57
N ILE A 7 4.90 -4.85 -2.50
CA ILE A 7 4.23 -4.21 -1.37
C ILE A 7 3.57 -5.27 -0.50
N LEU A 8 4.16 -5.53 0.67
CA LEU A 8 3.60 -6.48 1.65
C LEU A 8 2.36 -5.88 2.33
N ALA A 9 1.18 -6.19 1.78
CA ALA A 9 -0.11 -5.62 2.20
C ALA A 9 -1.06 -6.63 2.88
N ALA A 10 -0.61 -7.87 3.14
CA ALA A 10 -1.46 -8.98 3.62
C ALA A 10 -1.74 -8.98 5.15
N GLY A 11 -1.39 -7.91 5.87
CA GLY A 11 -1.53 -7.87 7.33
C GLY A 11 -2.99 -7.81 7.81
N ALA A 12 -3.37 -8.69 8.74
CA ALA A 12 -4.75 -8.83 9.23
C ALA A 12 -5.32 -7.58 9.93
N GLY A 13 -4.48 -6.69 10.48
CA GLY A 13 -4.95 -5.43 11.07
C GLY A 13 -5.81 -5.57 12.33
N THR A 14 -5.61 -6.61 13.15
CA THR A 14 -6.49 -6.97 14.28
C THR A 14 -6.71 -5.85 15.32
N ARG A 15 -5.73 -4.97 15.52
CA ARG A 15 -5.84 -3.82 16.45
C ARG A 15 -6.62 -2.63 15.87
N MET A 16 -6.98 -2.65 14.59
CA MET A 16 -7.77 -1.60 13.93
C MET A 16 -9.24 -1.61 14.37
N LYS A 17 -9.71 -2.69 15.04
CA LYS A 17 -11.10 -2.86 15.48
C LYS A 17 -12.13 -2.60 14.37
N SER A 18 -11.81 -3.05 13.16
CA SER A 18 -12.56 -2.79 11.94
C SER A 18 -12.66 -4.06 11.12
N LYS A 19 -13.78 -4.25 10.41
CA LYS A 19 -13.95 -5.34 9.44
C LYS A 19 -13.12 -5.11 8.17
N LYS A 20 -12.64 -3.90 7.94
CA LYS A 20 -11.80 -3.55 6.79
C LYS A 20 -10.35 -4.00 7.04
N PRO A 21 -9.61 -4.52 6.05
CA PRO A 21 -8.18 -4.72 6.15
C PRO A 21 -7.43 -3.42 6.50
N LYS A 22 -6.26 -3.52 7.17
CA LYS A 22 -5.47 -2.33 7.55
C LYS A 22 -5.22 -1.40 6.35
N VAL A 23 -4.84 -1.97 5.22
CA VAL A 23 -4.32 -1.24 4.04
C VAL A 23 -5.34 -0.40 3.29
N VAL A 24 -6.64 -0.66 3.49
CA VAL A 24 -7.73 0.11 2.87
C VAL A 24 -8.32 1.19 3.79
N HIS A 25 -7.81 1.34 5.02
CA HIS A 25 -8.16 2.48 5.84
C HIS A 25 -7.59 3.75 5.22
N GLU A 26 -8.33 4.85 5.31
CA GLU A 26 -7.98 6.10 4.64
C GLU A 26 -7.19 7.04 5.54
N VAL A 27 -6.21 7.71 4.94
CA VAL A 27 -5.50 8.85 5.49
C VAL A 27 -5.58 9.97 4.46
N LEU A 28 -6.11 11.13 4.85
CA LEU A 28 -6.37 12.27 3.97
C LEU A 28 -7.20 11.87 2.73
N GLY A 29 -8.24 11.06 2.94
CA GLY A 29 -9.16 10.59 1.89
C GLY A 29 -8.55 9.58 0.90
N ARG A 30 -7.39 8.99 1.21
CA ARG A 30 -6.75 7.97 0.36
C ARG A 30 -6.43 6.70 1.16
N PRO A 31 -6.71 5.50 0.62
CA PRO A 31 -6.30 4.24 1.24
C PRO A 31 -4.80 4.22 1.57
N LEU A 32 -4.43 3.70 2.74
CA LEU A 32 -3.04 3.62 3.21
C LEU A 32 -2.10 3.02 2.15
N VAL A 33 -2.50 1.95 1.47
CA VAL A 33 -1.67 1.32 0.42
C VAL A 33 -1.39 2.25 -0.76
N ARG A 34 -2.29 3.18 -1.06
CA ARG A 34 -2.14 4.07 -2.21
C ARG A 34 -0.92 4.98 -2.04
N TRP A 35 -0.63 5.42 -0.83
CA TRP A 35 0.57 6.22 -0.54
C TRP A 35 1.86 5.47 -0.90
N VAL A 36 1.93 4.18 -0.58
CA VAL A 36 3.11 3.34 -0.88
C VAL A 36 3.22 3.08 -2.38
N VAL A 37 2.10 2.81 -3.06
CA VAL A 37 2.07 2.63 -4.52
C VAL A 37 2.57 3.88 -5.24
N GLU A 38 2.10 5.06 -4.87
CA GLU A 38 2.55 6.31 -5.50
C GLU A 38 4.02 6.62 -5.19
N ALA A 39 4.48 6.33 -3.97
CA ALA A 39 5.89 6.46 -3.62
C ALA A 39 6.79 5.52 -4.46
N ALA A 40 6.37 4.27 -4.66
CA ALA A 40 7.10 3.31 -5.49
C ALA A 40 7.18 3.77 -6.97
N LYS A 41 6.08 4.30 -7.51
CA LYS A 41 6.08 4.89 -8.86
C LYS A 41 7.01 6.09 -8.95
N ALA A 42 6.95 7.00 -7.98
CA ALA A 42 7.81 8.18 -7.93
C ALA A 42 9.31 7.82 -7.80
N ALA A 43 9.61 6.69 -7.18
CA ALA A 43 10.97 6.14 -7.09
C ALA A 43 11.44 5.42 -8.37
N GLY A 44 10.61 5.32 -9.41
CA GLY A 44 10.98 4.70 -10.69
C GLY A 44 10.72 3.19 -10.76
N ALA A 45 9.82 2.64 -9.95
CA ALA A 45 9.42 1.25 -10.11
C ALA A 45 8.55 1.07 -11.37
N ASP A 46 9.00 0.22 -12.29
CA ASP A 46 8.30 -0.13 -13.53
C ASP A 46 7.10 -1.04 -13.26
N ARG A 47 7.20 -1.89 -12.23
CA ARG A 47 6.17 -2.84 -11.84
C ARG A 47 5.91 -2.80 -10.34
N ILE A 48 4.62 -2.86 -9.97
CA ILE A 48 4.19 -2.94 -8.57
C ILE A 48 3.41 -4.25 -8.39
N VAL A 49 3.82 -5.03 -7.38
CA VAL A 49 3.27 -6.35 -7.02
C VAL A 49 2.73 -6.31 -5.60
#